data_AF-A0A9N9IS11-F1
#
_entry.id   AF-A0A9N9IS11-F1
#
_cell.length_a   1.000
_cell.length_b   1.000
_cell.length_c   1.000
_cell.angle_alpha   90.00
_cell.angle_beta   90.00
_cell.angle_gamma   90.00
#
_symmetry.space_group_name_H-M   'P 1'
#
loop_
_entity.id
_entity.type
_entity.pdbx_description
1 polymer ?
#
loop_
_entity_poly.entity_id
_entity_poly.type
_entity_poly.pdbx_seq_one_letter_code
_entity_poly.pdbx_strand_id
1 'polypeptide(L)'
;MYQKGIIWNNDVPKWTLQRRIFQSGLGSNVREKAFEVATEKTRQEINRIKATARDNNTVPTIDLLNILRHSTLAVTLDVALGIQLDLERSQHLIDSIVEYFKAWEFFLMKPRFIWSLFPLRLYHHKKSISRLQELIRNLVSTLNKQSAPFISQLHENGLTIDEINQCVLEMVLAGTDTSSVSLYYTFILLTENEEIQNQLLDDSRDDSFLESVLRESMRIMPV
;
A
#
# COMPACT_ATOMS: atom_id res chain seq x y z
N MET A 1 13.04 9.56 -11.40
CA MET A 1 11.84 8.75 -11.68
C MET A 1 12.07 7.82 -12.85
N TYR A 2 12.37 8.31 -14.06
CA TYR A 2 12.42 7.47 -15.26
C TYR A 2 13.55 6.42 -15.40
N GLN A 3 14.39 6.26 -14.38
CA GLN A 3 15.60 5.42 -14.41
C GLN A 3 15.86 4.71 -13.06
N LYS A 4 14.88 4.72 -12.15
CA LYS A 4 14.97 4.11 -10.82
C LYS A 4 13.62 3.45 -10.51
N GLY A 5 13.63 2.39 -9.70
CA GLY A 5 12.42 1.62 -9.39
C GLY A 5 11.91 0.82 -10.58
N ILE A 6 10.63 0.43 -10.54
CA ILE A 6 9.99 -0.39 -11.57
C ILE A 6 8.78 0.29 -12.22
N ILE A 7 8.12 1.24 -11.55
CA ILE A 7 6.81 1.73 -12.04
C ILE A 7 6.97 2.57 -13.31
N TRP A 8 7.96 3.47 -13.35
CA TRP A 8 8.23 4.33 -14.53
C TRP A 8 9.67 4.23 -15.01
N ASN A 9 10.35 3.12 -14.73
CA ASN A 9 11.74 2.94 -15.12
C ASN A 9 11.85 2.51 -16.58
N ASN A 10 12.44 3.39 -17.40
CA ASN A 10 12.61 3.17 -18.83
C ASN A 10 13.99 2.57 -19.19
N ASP A 11 14.85 2.32 -18.20
CA ASP A 11 16.09 1.56 -18.36
C ASP A 11 15.75 0.06 -18.31
N VAL A 12 15.56 -0.56 -19.49
CA VAL A 12 15.07 -1.93 -19.63
C VAL A 12 15.93 -2.97 -18.89
N PRO A 13 17.28 -2.96 -19.00
CA PRO A 13 18.12 -3.84 -18.20
C PRO A 13 17.88 -3.71 -16.70
N LYS A 14 17.88 -2.49 -16.17
CA LYS A 14 17.66 -2.26 -14.73
C LYS A 14 16.25 -2.63 -14.28
N TRP A 15 15.25 -2.25 -15.07
CA TRP A 15 13.86 -2.59 -14.84
C TRP A 15 13.65 -4.10 -14.78
N THR A 16 14.29 -4.87 -15.68
CA THR A 16 14.17 -6.33 -15.71
C THR A 16 14.72 -6.96 -14.43
N LEU A 17 15.89 -6.50 -13.97
CA LEU A 17 16.48 -6.94 -12.70
C LEU A 17 15.60 -6.58 -11.51
N GLN A 18 15.21 -5.30 -11.39
CA GLN A 18 14.40 -4.81 -10.28
C GLN A 18 13.03 -5.48 -10.24
N ARG A 19 12.37 -5.68 -11.38
CA ARG A 19 11.10 -6.42 -11.47
C ARG A 19 11.22 -7.85 -10.93
N ARG A 20 12.31 -8.56 -11.25
CA ARG A 20 12.56 -9.91 -10.70
C ARG A 20 12.67 -9.88 -9.17
N ILE A 21 13.31 -8.86 -8.61
CA ILE A 21 13.43 -8.66 -7.16
C ILE A 21 12.07 -8.35 -6.53
N PHE A 22 11.22 -7.54 -7.16
CA PHE A 22 9.85 -7.34 -6.68
C PHE A 22 9.04 -8.64 -6.68
N GLN A 23 9.16 -9.45 -7.73
CA GLN A 23 8.44 -10.73 -7.84
C GLN A 23 8.86 -11.73 -6.75
N SER A 24 10.13 -11.77 -6.38
CA SER A 24 10.59 -12.65 -5.28
C SER A 24 10.04 -12.21 -3.93
N GLY A 25 9.86 -10.91 -3.73
CA GLY A 25 9.17 -10.32 -2.59
C GLY A 25 7.67 -10.63 -2.52
N LEU A 26 7.10 -11.26 -3.55
CA LEU A 26 5.67 -11.60 -3.69
C LEU A 26 5.44 -13.12 -3.90
N GLY A 27 6.41 -13.96 -3.53
CA GLY A 27 6.35 -15.42 -3.73
C GLY A 27 5.27 -16.16 -2.92
N SER A 28 5.20 -17.50 -3.03
CA SER A 28 4.21 -18.32 -2.30
C SER A 28 4.33 -18.20 -0.78
N ASN A 29 5.53 -18.32 -0.23
CA ASN A 29 5.77 -18.31 1.22
C ASN A 29 5.44 -16.94 1.85
N VAL A 30 5.45 -15.90 1.02
CA VAL A 30 5.10 -14.53 1.36
C VAL A 30 3.58 -14.38 1.52
N ARG A 31 2.78 -15.17 0.79
CA ARG A 31 1.31 -15.12 0.84
C ARG A 31 0.73 -15.65 2.14
N GLU A 32 1.28 -16.75 2.67
CA GLU A 32 0.85 -17.29 3.98
C GLU A 32 1.08 -16.25 5.09
N LYS A 33 2.27 -15.65 5.14
CA LYS A 33 2.57 -14.56 6.06
C LYS A 33 1.64 -13.37 5.86
N ALA A 34 1.35 -12.99 4.62
CA ALA A 34 0.43 -11.89 4.33
C ALA A 34 -0.98 -12.17 4.85
N PHE A 35 -1.47 -13.40 4.72
CA PHE A 35 -2.76 -13.82 5.25
C PHE A 35 -2.81 -13.76 6.78
N GLU A 36 -1.76 -14.24 7.46
CA GLU A 36 -1.65 -14.16 8.93
C GLU A 36 -1.67 -12.71 9.42
N VAL A 37 -0.84 -11.85 8.82
CA VAL A 37 -0.74 -10.43 9.18
C VAL A 37 -2.06 -9.71 8.90
N ALA A 38 -2.69 -9.96 7.75
CA ALA A 38 -3.97 -9.36 7.39
C ALA A 38 -5.07 -9.77 8.37
N THR A 39 -5.12 -11.06 8.74
CA THR A 39 -6.08 -11.59 9.72
C THR A 39 -5.92 -10.93 11.08
N GLU A 40 -4.68 -10.83 11.57
CA GLU A 40 -4.40 -10.24 12.86
C GLU A 40 -4.73 -8.75 12.89
N LYS A 41 -4.36 -7.99 11.85
CA LYS A 41 -4.68 -6.56 11.74
C LYS A 41 -6.18 -6.31 11.64
N THR A 42 -6.89 -7.12 10.85
CA THR A 42 -8.35 -7.05 10.74
C THR A 42 -9.01 -7.33 12.09
N ARG A 43 -8.55 -8.34 12.83
CA ARG A 43 -9.06 -8.65 14.17
C ARG A 43 -8.83 -7.51 15.17
N GLN A 44 -7.64 -6.90 15.15
CA GLN A 44 -7.31 -5.74 15.98
C GLN A 44 -8.26 -4.57 15.72
N GLU A 45 -8.50 -4.21 14.45
CA GLU A 45 -9.40 -3.11 14.09
C GLU A 45 -10.87 -3.42 14.42
N ILE A 46 -11.35 -4.65 14.18
CA ILE A 46 -12.70 -5.07 14.59
C ILE A 46 -12.87 -4.93 16.11
N ASN A 47 -11.88 -5.33 16.90
CA ASN A 47 -11.92 -5.21 18.36
C ASN A 47 -11.94 -3.75 18.81
N ARG A 48 -11.16 -2.88 18.15
CA ARG A 48 -11.16 -1.44 18.39
C ARG A 48 -12.53 -0.82 18.11
N ILE A 49 -13.13 -1.14 16.96
CA ILE A 49 -14.47 -0.65 16.60
C ILE A 49 -15.51 -1.10 17.63
N LYS A 50 -15.48 -2.38 18.04
CA LYS A 50 -16.38 -2.92 19.07
C LYS A 50 -16.22 -2.22 20.41
N ALA A 51 -14.99 -1.89 20.81
CA ALA A 51 -14.73 -1.14 22.04
C ALA A 51 -15.34 0.27 21.97
N THR A 52 -15.09 1.01 20.89
CA THR A 52 -15.65 2.35 20.67
C THR A 52 -17.19 2.36 20.64
N ALA A 53 -17.80 1.33 20.04
CA ALA A 53 -19.26 1.20 20.01
C ALA A 53 -19.86 0.99 21.40
N ARG A 54 -19.19 0.23 22.28
CA ARG A 54 -19.63 -0.02 23.66
C ARG A 54 -19.58 1.24 24.52
N ASP A 55 -18.54 2.05 24.35
CA ASP A 55 -18.35 3.26 25.15
C ASP A 55 -19.36 4.38 24.81
N ASN A 56 -19.77 4.47 23.54
CA ASN A 56 -20.64 5.55 23.05
C ASN A 56 -22.13 5.15 22.94
N ASN A 57 -22.50 3.91 23.28
CA ASN A 57 -23.85 3.34 23.19
C ASN A 57 -24.58 3.64 21.84
N THR A 58 -23.79 3.80 20.77
CA THR A 58 -24.21 4.20 19.43
C THR A 58 -23.37 3.46 18.38
N VAL A 59 -23.91 3.32 17.16
CA VAL A 59 -23.16 2.72 16.04
C VAL A 59 -22.11 3.74 15.58
N PRO A 60 -20.80 3.44 15.70
CA PRO A 60 -19.76 4.39 15.33
C PRO A 60 -19.70 4.54 13.81
N THR A 61 -19.59 5.79 13.33
CA THR A 61 -19.17 6.04 11.94
C THR A 61 -17.67 5.79 11.84
N ILE A 62 -17.26 4.95 10.90
CA ILE A 62 -15.86 4.55 10.71
C ILE A 62 -15.28 5.12 9.42
N ASP A 63 -14.05 5.60 9.47
CA ASP A 63 -13.27 5.89 8.26
C ASP A 63 -12.69 4.59 7.71
N LEU A 64 -13.51 3.89 6.93
CA LEU A 64 -13.17 2.59 6.36
C LEU A 64 -11.92 2.66 5.46
N LEU A 65 -11.77 3.73 4.68
CA LEU A 65 -10.62 3.87 3.78
C LEU A 65 -9.33 4.00 4.59
N ASN A 66 -9.33 4.77 5.68
CA ASN A 66 -8.15 4.88 6.53
C ASN A 66 -7.82 3.54 7.21
N ILE A 67 -8.83 2.79 7.70
CA ILE A 67 -8.63 1.44 8.27
C ILE A 67 -7.99 0.49 7.24
N LEU A 68 -8.48 0.51 6.00
CA LEU A 68 -7.95 -0.31 4.92
C LEU A 68 -6.52 0.09 4.56
N ARG A 69 -6.19 1.39 4.53
CA ARG A 69 -4.81 1.88 4.32
C ARG A 69 -3.86 1.41 5.40
N HIS A 70 -4.26 1.47 6.68
CA HIS A 70 -3.46 0.93 7.78
C HIS A 70 -3.24 -0.57 7.64
N SER A 71 -4.28 -1.31 7.27
CA SER A 71 -4.22 -2.76 7.11
C SER A 71 -3.31 -3.17 5.96
N THR A 72 -3.48 -2.59 4.77
CA THR A 72 -2.67 -2.93 3.60
C THR A 72 -1.22 -2.44 3.73
N LEU A 73 -0.99 -1.30 4.36
CA LEU A 73 0.35 -0.84 4.71
C LEU A 73 1.03 -1.81 5.68
N ALA A 74 0.34 -2.23 6.76
CA ALA A 74 0.89 -3.16 7.73
C ALA A 74 1.28 -4.50 7.10
N VAL A 75 0.43 -5.06 6.23
CA VAL A 75 0.74 -6.26 5.45
C VAL A 75 1.99 -6.01 4.60
N THR A 76 2.04 -4.91 3.85
CA THR A 76 3.17 -4.60 2.97
C THR A 76 4.49 -4.47 3.75
N LEU A 77 4.48 -3.75 4.88
CA LEU A 77 5.67 -3.52 5.69
C LEU A 77 6.18 -4.80 6.34
N ASP A 78 5.31 -5.63 6.91
CA ASP A 78 5.73 -6.85 7.60
C ASP A 78 6.21 -7.90 6.57
N VAL A 79 5.46 -8.05 5.48
CA VAL A 79 5.72 -9.08 4.48
C VAL A 79 6.94 -8.73 3.62
N ALA A 80 7.01 -7.52 3.08
CA ALA A 80 8.09 -7.12 2.18
C ALA A 80 9.34 -6.63 2.92
N LEU A 81 9.19 -6.06 4.12
CA LEU A 81 10.30 -5.39 4.84
C LEU A 81 10.57 -5.98 6.23
N GLY A 82 9.69 -6.84 6.77
CA GLY A 82 9.83 -7.36 8.14
C GLY A 82 9.67 -6.30 9.23
N ILE A 83 8.90 -5.24 8.98
CA ILE A 83 8.67 -4.13 9.94
C ILE A 83 7.22 -4.13 10.43
N GLN A 84 7.06 -3.86 11.72
CA GLN A 84 5.79 -3.47 12.32
C GLN A 84 5.88 -2.03 12.82
N LEU A 85 4.88 -1.21 12.49
CA LEU A 85 4.74 0.16 12.97
C LEU A 85 3.59 0.28 13.95
N ASP A 86 3.72 1.20 14.89
CA ASP A 86 2.60 1.67 15.69
C ASP A 86 1.62 2.51 14.84
N LEU A 87 0.44 2.77 15.40
CA LEU A 87 -0.64 3.48 14.70
C LEU A 87 -0.25 4.91 14.30
N GLU A 88 0.52 5.62 15.13
CA GLU A 88 0.91 7.01 14.88
C GLU A 88 1.90 7.10 13.71
N ARG A 89 2.94 6.28 13.73
CA ARG A 89 3.93 6.19 12.65
C ARG A 89 3.31 5.71 11.36
N SER A 90 2.40 4.73 11.45
CA SER A 90 1.61 4.26 10.31
C SER A 90 0.79 5.40 9.70
N GLN A 91 0.08 6.17 10.52
CA GLN A 91 -0.72 7.31 10.04
C GLN A 91 0.17 8.37 9.38
N HIS A 92 1.30 8.71 10.00
CA HIS A 92 2.23 9.68 9.43
C HIS A 92 2.80 9.25 8.07
N LEU A 93 3.07 7.95 7.91
CA LEU A 93 3.53 7.37 6.66
C LEU A 93 2.41 7.39 5.61
N ILE A 94 1.19 7.00 5.96
CA ILE A 94 0.00 7.06 5.08
C ILE A 94 -0.24 8.48 4.58
N ASP A 95 -0.24 9.48 5.46
CA ASP A 95 -0.45 10.88 5.07
C ASP A 95 0.62 11.34 4.07
N SER A 96 1.87 10.91 4.28
CA SER A 96 2.98 11.21 3.39
C SER A 96 2.87 10.49 2.04
N ILE A 97 2.34 9.26 2.02
CA ILE A 97 2.05 8.49 0.80
C ILE A 97 0.95 9.17 -0.02
N VAL A 98 -0.16 9.56 0.60
CA VAL A 98 -1.28 10.24 -0.07
C VAL A 98 -0.82 11.56 -0.70
N GLU A 99 -0.03 12.36 0.03
CA GLU A 99 0.53 13.60 -0.50
C GLU A 99 1.58 13.37 -1.61
N TYR A 100 2.30 12.25 -1.56
CA TYR A 100 3.19 11.83 -2.64
C TYR A 100 2.41 11.47 -3.91
N PHE A 101 1.31 10.72 -3.81
CA PHE A 101 0.47 10.38 -4.96
C PHE A 101 -0.08 11.63 -5.67
N LYS A 102 -0.57 12.61 -4.90
CA LYS A 102 -1.01 13.91 -5.46
C LYS A 102 0.12 14.63 -6.19
N ALA A 103 1.33 14.61 -5.63
CA ALA A 103 2.51 15.20 -6.26
C ALA A 103 2.90 14.46 -7.55
N TRP A 104 2.89 13.14 -7.49
CA TRP A 104 3.22 12.27 -8.60
C TRP A 104 2.24 12.46 -9.76
N GLU A 105 0.93 12.46 -9.52
CA GLU A 105 -0.09 12.76 -10.52
C GLU A 105 0.13 14.13 -11.17
N PHE A 106 0.41 15.16 -10.37
CA PHE A 106 0.72 16.50 -10.87
C PHE A 106 1.91 16.49 -11.84
N PHE A 107 3.04 15.88 -11.46
CA PHE A 107 4.24 15.89 -12.28
C PHE A 107 4.15 14.98 -13.52
N LEU A 108 3.32 13.94 -13.46
CA LEU A 108 3.11 13.02 -14.58
C LEU A 108 2.18 13.62 -15.62
N MET A 109 1.05 14.20 -15.19
CA MET A 109 -0.01 14.66 -16.08
C MET A 109 0.16 16.09 -16.58
N LYS A 110 0.88 16.95 -15.84
CA LYS A 110 1.05 18.36 -16.19
C LYS A 110 2.36 18.58 -16.96
N PRO A 111 2.33 19.12 -18.19
CA PRO A 111 3.55 19.48 -18.92
C PRO A 111 4.44 20.44 -18.14
N ARG A 112 5.76 20.35 -18.31
CA ARG A 112 6.72 21.16 -17.54
C ARG A 112 6.51 22.67 -17.67
N PHE A 113 6.09 23.13 -18.84
CA PHE A 113 5.91 24.56 -19.11
C PHE A 113 4.75 25.19 -18.32
N ILE A 114 3.78 24.40 -17.81
CA ILE A 114 2.68 24.93 -16.99
C ILE A 114 2.99 24.95 -15.50
N TRP A 115 4.09 24.34 -15.04
CA TRP A 115 4.40 24.26 -13.61
C TRP A 115 4.66 25.64 -12.97
N SER A 116 5.25 26.57 -13.74
CA SER A 116 5.52 27.94 -13.28
C SER A 116 4.26 28.73 -12.98
N LEU A 117 3.11 28.35 -13.54
CA LEU A 117 1.81 28.97 -13.26
C LEU A 117 1.28 28.62 -11.86
N PHE A 118 1.85 27.59 -11.21
CA PHE A 118 1.40 27.11 -9.91
C PHE A 118 2.56 27.02 -8.89
N PRO A 119 3.25 28.13 -8.57
CA PRO A 119 4.49 28.11 -7.79
C PRO A 119 4.31 27.53 -6.39
N LEU A 120 3.22 27.87 -5.70
CA LEU A 120 2.90 27.33 -4.37
C LEU A 120 2.65 25.82 -4.43
N ARG A 121 1.82 25.37 -5.37
CA ARG A 121 1.50 23.95 -5.56
C ARG A 121 2.76 23.14 -5.92
N LEU A 122 3.60 23.69 -6.80
CA LEU A 122 4.90 23.11 -7.15
C LEU A 122 5.81 22.96 -5.91
N TYR A 123 5.87 23.98 -5.06
CA TYR A 123 6.63 23.93 -3.81
C TYR A 123 6.09 22.85 -2.86
N HIS A 124 4.77 22.80 -2.65
CA HIS A 124 4.13 21.78 -1.81
C HIS A 124 4.39 20.37 -2.33
N HIS A 125 4.22 20.11 -3.62
CA HIS A 125 4.47 18.79 -4.20
C HIS A 125 5.94 18.36 -4.09
N LYS A 126 6.89 19.28 -4.31
CA LYS A 126 8.33 18.98 -4.07
C LYS A 126 8.59 18.63 -2.60
N LYS A 127 7.98 19.37 -1.68
CA LYS A 127 8.10 19.09 -0.24
C LYS A 127 7.52 17.73 0.14
N SER A 128 6.35 17.37 -0.38
CA SER A 128 5.72 16.06 -0.16
C SER A 128 6.60 14.91 -0.66
N ILE A 129 7.21 15.08 -1.84
CA ILE A 129 8.18 14.11 -2.38
C ILE A 129 9.37 13.95 -1.44
N SER A 130 10.01 15.06 -1.06
CA SER A 130 11.18 15.02 -0.18
C SER A 130 10.87 14.38 1.17
N ARG A 131 9.70 14.69 1.76
CA ARG A 131 9.25 14.11 3.03
C ARG A 131 9.12 12.60 2.97
N LEU A 132 8.39 12.06 1.99
CA LEU A 132 8.25 10.60 1.89
C LEU A 132 9.60 9.93 1.61
N GLN A 133 10.42 10.50 0.72
CA GLN A 133 11.75 9.96 0.45
C GLN A 133 12.65 9.92 1.68
N GLU A 134 12.56 10.91 2.57
CA GLU A 134 13.31 10.94 3.83
C GLU A 134 12.81 9.88 4.82
N LEU A 135 11.48 9.74 4.96
CA LEU A 135 10.90 8.68 5.79
C LEU A 135 11.35 7.29 5.32
N ILE A 136 11.33 7.05 4.01
CA ILE A 136 11.80 5.78 3.44
C ILE A 136 13.31 5.59 3.66
N ARG A 137 14.14 6.63 3.49
CA ARG A 137 15.58 6.53 3.78
C ARG A 137 15.84 6.14 5.23
N ASN A 138 15.14 6.77 6.18
CA ASN A 138 15.26 6.46 7.59
C ASN A 138 14.81 5.03 7.89
N LEU A 139 13.70 4.60 7.28
CA LEU A 139 13.22 3.22 7.38
C LEU A 139 14.26 2.23 6.84
N VAL A 140 14.78 2.45 5.63
CA VAL A 140 15.81 1.60 5.02
C VAL A 140 17.10 1.55 5.84
N SER A 141 17.51 2.65 6.48
CA SER A 141 18.70 2.67 7.33
C SER A 141 18.59 1.81 8.59
N THR A 142 17.37 1.53 9.05
CA THR A 142 17.10 0.73 10.25
C THR A 142 16.77 -0.73 9.93
N LEU A 143 16.61 -1.06 8.64
CA LEU A 143 16.30 -2.42 8.20
C LEU A 143 17.48 -3.37 8.38
N ASN A 144 17.19 -4.55 8.92
CA ASN A 144 18.08 -5.68 8.80
C ASN A 144 18.10 -6.14 7.33
N LYS A 145 19.30 -6.27 6.74
CA LYS A 145 19.47 -6.66 5.33
C LYS A 145 18.89 -8.05 5.01
N GLN A 146 18.69 -8.89 6.04
CA GLN A 146 18.12 -10.22 5.92
C GLN A 146 16.69 -10.33 6.49
N SER A 147 16.03 -9.19 6.76
CA SER A 147 14.68 -9.14 7.33
C SER A 147 13.60 -9.79 6.46
N ALA A 148 13.75 -9.69 5.14
CA ALA A 148 12.79 -10.23 4.17
C ALA A 148 13.48 -10.56 2.85
N PRO A 149 12.95 -11.52 2.06
CA PRO A 149 13.52 -11.90 0.76
C PRO A 149 13.73 -10.71 -0.20
N PHE A 150 12.79 -9.76 -0.20
CA PHE A 150 12.87 -8.54 -1.00
C PHE A 150 14.08 -7.69 -0.61
N ILE A 151 14.27 -7.43 0.69
CA ILE A 151 15.40 -6.63 1.20
C ILE A 151 16.74 -7.32 0.94
N SER A 152 16.85 -8.62 1.20
CA SER A 152 18.07 -9.39 0.92
C SER A 152 18.47 -9.27 -0.55
N GLN A 153 17.52 -9.47 -1.47
CA GLN A 153 17.79 -9.38 -2.90
C GLN A 153 18.14 -7.97 -3.36
N LEU A 154 17.56 -6.92 -2.77
CA LEU A 154 17.97 -5.55 -3.06
C LEU A 154 19.45 -5.29 -2.73
N HIS A 155 19.95 -5.87 -1.64
CA HIS A 155 21.35 -5.71 -1.24
C HIS A 155 22.33 -6.64 -1.98
N GLU A 156 21.90 -7.84 -2.38
CA GLU A 156 22.75 -8.84 -3.03
C GLU A 156 22.98 -8.57 -4.53
N ASN A 157 22.08 -7.83 -5.19
CA ASN A 157 22.11 -7.61 -6.64
C ASN A 157 22.85 -6.33 -7.08
N GLY A 158 23.73 -5.77 -6.24
CA GLY A 158 24.60 -4.66 -6.62
C GLY A 158 23.89 -3.32 -6.91
N LEU A 159 22.69 -3.12 -6.38
CA LEU A 159 21.94 -1.86 -6.51
C LEU A 159 22.57 -0.74 -5.68
N THR A 160 22.49 0.49 -6.20
CA THR A 160 22.89 1.68 -5.44
C THR A 160 21.91 1.94 -4.29
N ILE A 161 22.36 2.63 -3.24
CA ILE A 161 21.50 3.01 -2.09
C ILE A 161 20.25 3.76 -2.57
N ASP A 162 20.41 4.63 -3.55
CA ASP A 162 19.32 5.37 -4.17
C ASP A 162 18.29 4.46 -4.88
N GLU A 163 18.75 3.42 -5.56
CA GLU A 163 17.87 2.45 -6.22
C GLU A 163 17.15 1.57 -5.20
N ILE A 164 17.83 1.15 -4.13
CA ILE A 164 17.22 0.42 -3.00
C ILE A 164 16.11 1.26 -2.37
N ASN A 165 16.41 2.53 -2.03
CA ASN A 165 15.42 3.45 -1.46
C ASN A 165 14.21 3.63 -2.37
N GLN A 166 14.42 3.76 -3.68
CA GLN A 166 13.31 3.89 -4.64
C GLN A 166 12.48 2.60 -4.73
N CYS A 167 13.11 1.42 -4.71
CA CYS A 167 12.39 0.15 -4.73
C CYS A 167 11.55 -0.05 -3.47
N VAL A 168 12.08 0.27 -2.29
CA VAL A 168 11.31 0.20 -1.03
C VAL A 168 10.16 1.20 -1.03
N LEU A 169 10.40 2.44 -1.50
CA LEU A 169 9.35 3.43 -1.67
C LEU A 169 8.21 2.91 -2.55
N GLU A 170 8.53 2.38 -3.73
CA GLU A 170 7.52 1.87 -4.67
C GLU A 170 6.76 0.65 -4.16
N MET A 171 7.43 -0.24 -3.42
CA MET A 171 6.77 -1.37 -2.74
C MET A 171 5.72 -0.87 -1.74
N VAL A 172 6.08 0.10 -0.90
CA VAL A 172 5.18 0.70 0.11
C VAL A 172 4.02 1.45 -0.55
N LEU A 173 4.28 2.19 -1.64
CA LEU A 173 3.23 2.89 -2.40
C LEU A 173 2.20 1.92 -2.97
N ALA A 174 2.67 0.85 -3.62
CA ALA A 174 1.81 -0.09 -4.34
C ALA A 174 0.77 -0.72 -3.41
N GLY A 175 1.19 -1.26 -2.26
CA GLY A 175 0.27 -1.90 -1.33
C GLY A 175 -0.69 -0.94 -0.62
N THR A 176 -0.27 0.30 -0.37
CA THR A 176 -1.04 1.21 0.50
C THR A 176 -2.23 1.84 -0.22
N ASP A 177 -2.07 2.44 -1.40
CA ASP A 177 -3.15 3.23 -2.01
C ASP A 177 -3.99 2.41 -3.01
N THR A 178 -3.38 1.53 -3.82
CA THR A 178 -4.15 0.76 -4.82
C THR A 178 -5.04 -0.32 -4.18
N SER A 179 -4.47 -1.16 -3.31
CA SER A 179 -5.22 -2.23 -2.65
C SER A 179 -6.27 -1.70 -1.68
N SER A 180 -5.97 -0.64 -0.91
CA SER A 180 -6.93 -0.09 0.04
C SER A 180 -8.14 0.54 -0.64
N VAL A 181 -7.94 1.27 -1.74
CA VAL A 181 -9.04 1.88 -2.50
C VAL A 181 -9.85 0.80 -3.24
N SER A 182 -9.21 -0.23 -3.78
CA SER A 182 -9.92 -1.37 -4.41
C SER A 182 -10.79 -2.12 -3.40
N LEU A 183 -10.28 -2.38 -2.20
CA LEU A 183 -11.05 -2.97 -1.10
C LEU A 183 -12.17 -2.04 -0.65
N TYR A 184 -11.90 -0.73 -0.55
CA TYR A 184 -12.90 0.26 -0.17
C TYR A 184 -14.10 0.23 -1.11
N TYR A 185 -13.88 0.26 -2.43
CA TYR A 185 -14.98 0.14 -3.39
C TYR A 185 -15.69 -1.21 -3.32
N THR A 186 -14.95 -2.30 -3.07
CA THR A 186 -15.57 -3.62 -2.83
C THR A 186 -16.54 -3.56 -1.67
N PHE A 187 -16.17 -2.94 -0.54
CA PHE A 187 -17.07 -2.76 0.59
C PHE A 187 -18.28 -1.89 0.26
N ILE A 188 -18.10 -0.78 -0.46
CA ILE A 188 -19.21 0.07 -0.90
C ILE A 188 -20.20 -0.72 -1.76
N LEU A 189 -19.72 -1.47 -2.76
CA LEU A 189 -20.57 -2.33 -3.59
C LEU A 189 -21.30 -3.37 -2.74
N LEU A 190 -20.63 -3.98 -1.75
CA LEU A 190 -21.28 -4.92 -0.84
C LEU A 190 -22.41 -4.26 -0.05
N THR A 191 -22.26 -3.02 0.42
CA THR A 191 -23.34 -2.33 1.17
C THR A 191 -24.64 -2.17 0.39
N GLU A 192 -24.56 -2.17 -0.94
CA GLU A 192 -25.73 -2.08 -1.84
C GLU A 192 -26.27 -3.46 -2.26
N ASN A 193 -25.58 -4.56 -1.92
CA ASN A 193 -25.87 -5.91 -2.40
C ASN A 193 -25.96 -6.92 -1.23
N GLU A 194 -27.03 -6.84 -0.44
CA GLU A 194 -27.25 -7.70 0.74
C GLU A 194 -27.27 -9.20 0.41
N GLU A 195 -27.79 -9.59 -0.75
CA GLU A 195 -27.78 -10.98 -1.19
C GLU A 195 -26.33 -11.50 -1.27
N ILE A 196 -25.42 -10.75 -1.90
CA ILE A 196 -24.02 -11.12 -2.03
C ILE A 196 -23.34 -11.18 -0.66
N GLN A 197 -23.65 -10.25 0.25
CA GLN A 197 -23.15 -10.30 1.63
C GLN A 197 -23.55 -11.61 2.32
N ASN A 198 -24.84 -11.98 2.25
CA ASN A 198 -25.33 -13.21 2.86
C ASN A 198 -24.67 -14.46 2.25
N GLN A 199 -24.41 -14.45 0.94
CA GLN A 199 -23.68 -15.53 0.27
C GLN A 199 -22.21 -15.62 0.68
N LEU A 200 -21.57 -14.49 1.03
CA LEU A 200 -20.18 -14.46 1.54
C LEU A 200 -20.08 -14.91 3.01
N LEU A 201 -21.14 -14.72 3.80
CA LEU A 201 -21.21 -15.16 5.19
C LEU A 201 -21.57 -16.66 5.33
N ASP A 202 -21.91 -17.31 4.23
CA ASP A 202 -22.21 -18.73 4.17
C ASP A 202 -20.90 -19.55 4.13
N ASP A 203 -20.48 -20.03 5.30
CA ASP A 203 -19.27 -20.84 5.51
C ASP A 203 -19.24 -22.15 4.68
N SER A 204 -20.34 -22.53 4.01
CA SER A 204 -20.39 -23.70 3.13
C SER A 204 -19.77 -23.47 1.75
N ARG A 205 -19.44 -22.22 1.39
CA ARG A 205 -18.86 -21.87 0.10
C ARG A 205 -17.33 -21.81 0.14
N ASP A 206 -16.75 -22.22 -0.98
CA ASP A 206 -15.31 -22.14 -1.21
C ASP A 206 -14.87 -20.70 -1.56
N ASP A 207 -13.59 -20.40 -1.38
CA ASP A 207 -12.96 -19.08 -1.58
C ASP A 207 -13.12 -18.56 -3.02
N SER A 208 -13.47 -19.43 -3.98
CA SER A 208 -13.76 -19.08 -5.37
C SER A 208 -14.89 -18.04 -5.53
N PHE A 209 -15.87 -18.02 -4.63
CA PHE A 209 -16.92 -17.00 -4.67
C PHE A 209 -16.41 -15.63 -4.23
N LEU A 210 -15.63 -15.57 -3.14
CA LEU A 210 -14.96 -14.35 -2.68
C LEU A 210 -14.04 -13.78 -3.78
N GLU A 211 -13.28 -14.64 -4.45
CA GLU A 211 -12.44 -14.23 -5.57
C GLU A 211 -13.26 -13.62 -6.71
N SER A 212 -14.42 -14.20 -7.01
CA SER A 212 -15.33 -13.67 -8.05
C SER A 212 -15.88 -12.30 -7.67
N VAL A 213 -16.25 -12.09 -6.40
CA VAL A 213 -16.70 -10.78 -5.89
C VAL A 213 -15.58 -9.73 -6.02
N LEU A 214 -14.35 -10.07 -5.63
CA LEU A 214 -13.20 -9.16 -5.74
C LEU A 214 -12.92 -8.80 -7.20
N ARG A 215 -12.93 -9.78 -8.11
CA ARG A 215 -12.72 -9.56 -9.55
C ARG A 215 -13.80 -8.66 -10.14
N GLU A 216 -15.06 -8.92 -9.81
CA GLU A 216 -16.19 -8.13 -10.33
C GLU A 216 -16.19 -6.71 -9.78
N SER A 217 -15.85 -6.54 -8.50
CA SER A 217 -15.65 -5.22 -7.90
C SER A 217 -14.58 -4.41 -8.65
N MET A 218 -13.41 -5.00 -8.90
CA MET A 218 -12.35 -4.34 -9.68
C MET A 218 -12.75 -4.07 -11.14
N ARG A 219 -13.66 -4.88 -11.71
CA ARG A 219 -14.20 -4.65 -13.06
C ARG A 219 -15.16 -3.46 -13.10
N ILE A 220 -16.02 -3.32 -12.09
CA ILE A 220 -17.03 -2.25 -12.01
C ILE A 220 -16.39 -0.94 -11.56
N MET A 221 -15.51 -0.99 -10.55
CA MET A 221 -14.84 0.14 -9.92
C MET A 221 -13.31 0.01 -10.02
N PRO A 222 -12.73 0.18 -11.22
CA PRO A 222 -11.29 0.11 -11.40
C PRO A 222 -10.58 1.29 -10.73
N VAL A 223 -9.38 1.01 -10.19
CA VAL A 223 -8.46 1.96 -9.56
C VAL A 223 -7.17 2.01 -10.36
#